data_AF-A0A2J8V851-F1
#
_entry.id   AF-A0A2J8V851-F1
#
_cell.length_a   1.000
_cell.length_b   1.000
_cell.length_c   1.000
_cell.angle_alpha   90.00
_cell.angle_beta   90.00
_cell.angle_gamma   90.00
#
_symmetry.space_group_name_H-M   'P 1'
#
loop_
_entity.id
_entity.type
_entity.pdbx_description
1 polymer ?
#
loop_
_entity_poly.entity_id
_entity_poly.type
_entity_poly.pdbx_seq_one_letter_code
_entity_poly.pdbx_strand_id
1 'polypeptide(L)'
;MRNWMFLQIVIVGENVSFKSQMRTENLKSEEHLKSSNIRQAEVLKADMTDSKLGPAEVWTSRQALQDLYQKMLVTDLEYALDKKVEQDLWNHAFKNQITTLQGQAKNRANPNRSEVQANLSLFLEAASGFYTQLLQELCTVFNVDLPCRV
;
A
#
# COMPACT_ATOMS: atom_id res chain seq x y z
N MET A 1 14.25 -28.26 53.36
CA MET A 1 13.18 -27.54 52.63
C MET A 1 13.75 -26.39 51.78
N ARG A 2 14.48 -26.67 50.69
CA ARG A 2 15.06 -25.60 49.82
C ARG A 2 15.04 -25.91 48.31
N ASN A 3 14.23 -26.87 47.85
CA ASN A 3 14.25 -27.29 46.44
C ASN A 3 13.09 -26.77 45.59
N TRP A 4 12.10 -26.08 46.18
CA TRP A 4 10.90 -25.64 45.45
C TRP A 4 11.01 -24.22 44.88
N MET A 5 11.84 -23.34 45.46
CA MET A 5 12.04 -21.97 44.94
C MET A 5 12.90 -21.93 43.66
N PHE A 6 13.85 -22.85 43.48
CA PHE A 6 14.69 -22.88 42.27
C PHE A 6 13.93 -23.35 41.03
N LEU A 7 13.03 -24.33 41.16
CA LEU A 7 12.16 -24.78 40.06
C LEU A 7 11.22 -23.67 39.58
N GLN A 8 10.71 -22.84 40.49
CA GLN A 8 9.81 -21.75 40.13
C GLN A 8 10.52 -20.58 39.44
N ILE A 9 11.77 -20.29 39.81
CA ILE A 9 12.62 -19.28 39.14
C ILE A 9 13.05 -19.75 37.74
N VAL A 10 13.40 -21.03 37.57
CA VAL A 10 13.79 -21.60 36.27
C VAL A 10 12.59 -21.64 35.32
N ILE A 11 11.42 -22.10 35.79
CA ILE A 11 10.19 -22.14 34.98
C ILE A 11 9.74 -20.72 34.59
N VAL A 12 9.79 -19.74 35.50
CA VAL A 12 9.46 -18.35 35.17
C VAL A 12 10.49 -17.73 34.23
N GLY A 13 11.78 -18.01 34.43
CA GLY A 13 12.88 -17.55 33.56
C GLY A 13 12.79 -18.11 32.13
N GLU A 14 12.49 -19.39 31.99
CA GLU A 14 12.26 -20.03 30.68
C GLU A 14 10.99 -19.51 30.00
N ASN A 15 9.90 -19.26 30.75
CA ASN A 15 8.68 -18.67 30.20
C ASN A 15 8.88 -17.23 29.73
N VAL A 16 9.69 -16.44 30.45
CA VAL A 16 10.05 -15.06 30.08
C VAL A 16 10.99 -15.04 28.89
N SER A 17 11.99 -15.94 28.83
CA SER A 17 12.90 -16.07 27.68
C SER A 17 12.13 -16.50 26.42
N PHE A 18 11.25 -17.50 26.53
CA PHE A 18 10.44 -17.98 25.41
C PHE A 18 9.45 -16.92 24.91
N LYS A 19 8.79 -16.18 25.82
CA LYS A 19 7.93 -15.04 25.43
C LYS A 19 8.71 -13.89 24.79
N SER A 20 9.92 -13.62 25.28
CA SER A 20 10.80 -12.60 24.70
C SER A 20 11.28 -13.01 23.31
N GLN A 21 11.64 -14.28 23.14
CA GLN A 21 12.09 -14.84 21.87
C GLN A 21 10.96 -14.83 20.83
N MET A 22 9.75 -15.29 21.17
CA MET A 22 8.59 -15.21 20.28
C MET A 22 8.21 -13.77 19.92
N ARG A 23 8.36 -12.81 20.85
CA ARG A 23 8.17 -11.38 20.55
C ARG A 23 9.22 -10.87 19.56
N THR A 24 10.49 -11.24 19.73
CA THR A 24 11.57 -10.82 18.81
C THR A 24 11.50 -11.47 17.43
N GLU A 25 11.04 -12.72 17.33
CA GLU A 25 10.82 -13.41 16.06
C GLU A 25 9.62 -12.82 15.31
N ASN A 26 8.57 -12.43 16.02
CA ASN A 26 7.42 -11.73 15.44
C ASN A 26 7.83 -10.36 14.88
N LEU A 27 8.55 -9.56 15.68
CA LEU A 27 9.07 -8.26 15.23
C LEU A 27 9.98 -8.37 13.99
N LYS A 28 10.89 -9.36 13.95
CA LYS A 28 11.74 -9.61 12.76
C LYS A 28 10.92 -10.01 11.53
N SER A 29 9.87 -10.80 11.73
CA SER A 29 8.99 -11.25 10.64
C SER A 29 8.18 -10.07 10.07
N GLU A 30 7.70 -9.18 10.92
CA GLU A 30 7.01 -7.95 10.54
C GLU A 30 7.93 -6.98 9.78
N GLU A 31 9.15 -6.76 10.25
CA GLU A 31 10.13 -5.89 9.56
C GLU A 31 10.55 -6.46 8.20
N HIS A 32 10.73 -7.79 8.11
CA HIS A 32 11.04 -8.46 6.85
C HIS A 32 9.89 -8.33 5.84
N LEU A 33 8.64 -8.48 6.30
CA LEU A 33 7.46 -8.31 5.46
C LEU A 33 7.33 -6.87 4.94
N LYS A 34 7.51 -5.87 5.82
CA LYS A 34 7.51 -4.45 5.43
C LYS A 34 8.58 -4.13 4.38
N SER A 35 9.79 -4.65 4.58
CA SER A 35 10.91 -4.48 3.64
C SER A 35 10.65 -5.16 2.29
N SER A 36 10.03 -6.34 2.30
CA SER A 36 9.61 -7.07 1.09
C SER A 36 8.58 -6.27 0.29
N ASN A 37 7.59 -5.67 0.97
CA ASN A 37 6.55 -4.89 0.30
C ASN A 37 7.12 -3.65 -0.41
N ILE A 38 8.05 -2.92 0.23
CA ILE A 38 8.72 -1.79 -0.42
C ILE A 38 9.47 -2.24 -1.67
N ARG A 39 10.21 -3.36 -1.60
CA ARG A 39 10.93 -3.91 -2.76
C ARG A 39 9.97 -4.30 -3.89
N GLN A 40 8.85 -4.93 -3.58
CA GLN A 40 7.83 -5.27 -4.57
C GLN A 40 7.23 -4.01 -5.22
N ALA A 41 6.99 -2.97 -4.42
CA ALA A 41 6.49 -1.70 -4.95
C ALA A 41 7.48 -1.05 -5.92
N GLU A 42 8.80 -1.09 -5.64
CA GLU A 42 9.82 -0.60 -6.58
C GLU A 42 9.81 -1.36 -7.92
N VAL A 43 9.65 -2.69 -7.88
CA VAL A 43 9.54 -3.51 -9.11
C VAL A 43 8.31 -3.11 -9.91
N LEU A 44 7.15 -3.02 -9.27
CA LEU A 44 5.90 -2.64 -9.92
C LEU A 44 5.96 -1.22 -10.51
N LYS A 45 6.60 -0.27 -9.81
CA LYS A 45 6.86 1.08 -10.33
C LYS A 45 7.74 1.05 -11.58
N ALA A 46 8.78 0.20 -11.60
CA ALA A 46 9.66 0.05 -12.76
C ALA A 46 8.92 -0.53 -13.97
N ASP A 47 8.12 -1.59 -13.76
CA ASP A 47 7.31 -2.22 -14.80
C ASP A 47 6.40 -1.20 -15.51
N MET A 48 5.79 -0.29 -14.76
CA MET A 48 4.91 0.75 -15.33
C MET A 48 5.64 1.75 -16.24
N THR A 49 6.96 1.81 -16.17
CA THR A 49 7.81 2.65 -17.03
C THR A 49 8.55 1.85 -18.10
N ASP A 50 8.46 0.51 -18.07
CA ASP A 50 9.10 -0.33 -19.07
C ASP A 50 8.34 -0.26 -20.40
N SER A 51 8.97 0.38 -21.37
CA SER A 51 8.49 0.47 -22.75
C SER A 51 8.24 -0.87 -23.45
N LYS A 52 8.72 -1.99 -22.88
CA LYS A 52 8.50 -3.34 -23.41
C LYS A 52 7.15 -3.93 -23.01
N LEU A 53 6.52 -3.42 -21.94
CA LEU A 53 5.25 -3.95 -21.45
C LEU A 53 4.07 -3.36 -22.23
N GLY A 54 3.11 -4.21 -22.54
CA GLY A 54 1.86 -3.82 -23.19
C GLY A 54 0.93 -3.04 -22.24
N PRO A 55 -0.07 -2.31 -22.78
CA PRO A 55 -1.00 -1.54 -21.96
C PRO A 55 -1.73 -2.35 -20.88
N ALA A 56 -2.03 -3.62 -21.15
CA ALA A 56 -2.70 -4.53 -20.21
C ALA A 56 -1.78 -4.97 -19.06
N GLU A 57 -0.49 -5.19 -19.33
CA GLU A 57 0.50 -5.55 -18.32
C GLU A 57 0.76 -4.35 -17.40
N VAL A 58 0.94 -3.16 -17.97
CA VAL A 58 1.07 -1.91 -17.21
C VAL A 58 -0.16 -1.65 -16.34
N TRP A 59 -1.36 -1.94 -16.84
CA TRP A 59 -2.59 -1.85 -16.05
C TRP A 59 -2.59 -2.83 -14.86
N THR A 60 -2.15 -4.06 -15.10
CA THR A 60 -2.07 -5.10 -14.06
C THR A 60 -1.06 -4.73 -12.98
N SER A 61 0.14 -4.28 -13.37
CA SER A 61 1.16 -3.82 -12.41
C SER A 61 0.68 -2.62 -11.60
N ARG A 62 -0.09 -1.71 -12.23
CA ARG A 62 -0.70 -0.58 -11.54
C ARG A 62 -1.73 -1.02 -10.50
N GLN A 63 -2.60 -1.97 -10.82
CA GLN A 63 -3.56 -2.52 -9.87
C GLN A 63 -2.85 -3.19 -8.69
N ALA A 64 -1.84 -4.02 -8.97
CA ALA A 64 -1.04 -4.65 -7.92
C ALA A 64 -0.33 -3.63 -7.01
N LEU A 65 0.14 -2.51 -7.57
CA LEU A 65 0.74 -1.43 -6.79
C LEU A 65 -0.28 -0.73 -5.89
N GLN A 66 -1.50 -0.49 -6.39
CA GLN A 66 -2.60 0.09 -5.61
C GLN A 66 -2.96 -0.80 -4.42
N ASP A 67 -3.15 -2.10 -4.66
CA ASP A 67 -3.50 -3.08 -3.63
C ASP A 67 -2.41 -3.19 -2.55
N LEU A 68 -1.14 -3.23 -2.97
CA LEU A 68 0.01 -3.31 -2.08
C LEU A 68 0.11 -2.09 -1.17
N TYR A 69 0.01 -0.89 -1.74
CA TYR A 69 0.07 0.35 -0.98
C TYR A 69 -1.16 0.57 -0.10
N GLN A 70 -2.36 0.21 -0.56
CA GLN A 70 -3.57 0.22 0.27
C GLN A 70 -3.37 -0.70 1.49
N LYS A 71 -2.90 -1.93 1.27
CA LYS A 71 -2.62 -2.87 2.37
C LYS A 71 -1.62 -2.30 3.35
N MET A 72 -0.55 -1.66 2.88
CA MET A 72 0.44 -1.01 3.77
C MET A 72 -0.17 0.12 4.58
N LEU A 73 -0.96 1.00 3.97
CA LEU A 73 -1.63 2.12 4.65
C LEU A 73 -2.63 1.64 5.70
N VAL A 74 -3.38 0.58 5.41
CA VAL A 74 -4.41 0.04 6.31
C VAL A 74 -3.81 -0.81 7.43
N THR A 75 -2.69 -1.50 7.19
CA THR A 75 -2.05 -2.35 8.22
C THR A 75 -1.13 -1.59 9.15
N ASP A 76 -0.36 -0.62 8.65
CA ASP A 76 0.59 0.16 9.44
C ASP A 76 0.77 1.57 8.84
N LEU A 77 -0.15 2.46 9.21
CA LEU A 77 -0.22 3.81 8.69
C LEU A 77 1.03 4.63 9.04
N GLU A 78 1.58 4.48 10.25
CA GLU A 78 2.77 5.22 10.67
C GLU A 78 3.99 4.86 9.81
N TYR A 79 4.24 3.56 9.60
CA TYR A 79 5.31 3.10 8.72
C TYR A 79 5.08 3.54 7.27
N ALA A 80 3.84 3.42 6.77
CA ALA A 80 3.51 3.78 5.40
C ALA A 80 3.73 5.29 5.15
N LEU A 81 3.39 6.15 6.11
CA LEU A 81 3.64 7.58 6.03
C LEU A 81 5.14 7.92 6.11
N ASP A 82 5.91 7.27 7.00
CA ASP A 82 7.38 7.44 7.06
C ASP A 82 8.05 7.10 5.73
N LYS A 83 7.58 6.02 5.08
CA LYS A 83 8.06 5.59 3.75
C LYS A 83 7.43 6.33 2.58
N LYS A 84 6.61 7.36 2.82
CA LYS A 84 5.95 8.16 1.79
C LYS A 84 5.09 7.34 0.82
N VAL A 85 4.52 6.23 1.29
CA VAL A 85 3.69 5.32 0.50
C VAL A 85 2.50 6.04 -0.14
N GLU A 86 1.85 6.95 0.59
CA GLU A 86 0.73 7.76 0.08
C GLU A 86 1.16 8.65 -1.11
N GLN A 87 2.32 9.29 -1.00
CA GLN A 87 2.84 10.16 -2.06
C GLN A 87 3.20 9.34 -3.31
N ASP A 88 3.82 8.18 -3.12
CA ASP A 88 4.17 7.27 -4.21
C ASP A 88 2.93 6.71 -4.90
N LEU A 89 1.93 6.29 -4.12
CA LEU A 89 0.63 5.84 -4.61
C LEU A 89 -0.02 6.92 -5.49
N TRP A 90 -0.11 8.16 -4.99
CA TRP A 90 -0.68 9.25 -5.78
C TRP A 90 0.11 9.52 -7.05
N ASN A 91 1.44 9.66 -6.96
CA ASN A 91 2.27 10.04 -8.10
C ASN A 91 2.32 8.95 -9.18
N HIS A 92 2.65 7.71 -8.79
CA HIS A 92 2.89 6.62 -9.73
C HIS A 92 1.60 5.96 -10.19
N ALA A 93 0.66 5.68 -9.28
CA ALA A 93 -0.55 4.94 -9.61
C ALA A 93 -1.64 5.82 -10.24
N PHE A 94 -1.67 7.13 -10.00
CA PHE A 94 -2.73 8.01 -10.50
C PHE A 94 -2.24 9.23 -11.29
N LYS A 95 -1.52 10.16 -10.65
CA LYS A 95 -1.17 11.47 -11.20
C LYS A 95 -0.46 11.40 -12.55
N ASN A 96 0.52 10.50 -12.71
CA ASN A 96 1.25 10.35 -13.97
C ASN A 96 0.33 9.94 -15.12
N GLN A 97 -0.60 9.02 -14.86
CA GLN A 97 -1.59 8.58 -15.85
C GLN A 97 -2.58 9.70 -16.18
N ILE A 98 -3.09 10.39 -15.16
CA ILE A 98 -3.99 11.53 -15.32
C ILE A 98 -3.32 12.61 -16.18
N THR A 99 -2.08 12.98 -15.87
CA THR A 99 -1.32 14.01 -16.60
C THR A 99 -1.13 13.61 -18.07
N THR A 100 -0.81 12.35 -18.32
CA THR A 100 -0.63 11.80 -19.68
C THR A 100 -1.94 11.86 -20.47
N LEU A 101 -3.03 11.34 -19.90
CA LEU A 101 -4.35 11.34 -20.52
C LEU A 101 -4.88 12.78 -20.74
N GLN A 102 -4.67 13.68 -19.78
CA GLN A 102 -5.01 15.09 -19.92
C GLN A 102 -4.23 15.77 -21.05
N GLY A 103 -2.93 15.50 -21.18
CA GLY A 103 -2.11 16.02 -22.28
C GLY A 103 -2.62 15.53 -23.63
N GLN A 104 -2.92 14.24 -23.74
CA GLN A 104 -3.46 13.63 -24.95
C GLN A 104 -4.88 14.13 -25.30
N ALA A 105 -5.73 14.38 -24.30
CA ALA A 105 -7.09 14.89 -24.48
C ALA A 105 -7.14 16.39 -24.83
N LYS A 106 -6.15 17.18 -24.38
CA LYS A 106 -6.01 18.60 -24.73
C LYS A 106 -5.39 18.80 -26.12
N ASN A 107 -4.62 17.83 -26.60
CA ASN A 107 -4.02 17.90 -27.93
C ASN A 107 -5.09 17.80 -29.04
N ARG A 108 -5.38 18.92 -29.70
CA ARG A 108 -6.37 18.98 -30.79
C ARG A 108 -5.96 18.22 -32.05
N ALA A 109 -4.68 17.91 -32.22
CA ALA A 109 -4.17 17.11 -33.34
C ALA A 109 -4.28 15.60 -33.10
N ASN A 110 -4.70 15.16 -31.91
CA ASN A 110 -4.85 13.75 -31.60
C ASN A 110 -6.16 13.19 -32.21
N PRO A 111 -6.11 12.24 -33.16
CA PRO A 111 -7.31 11.65 -33.75
C PRO A 111 -8.14 10.87 -32.73
N ASN A 112 -7.52 10.34 -31.66
CA ASN A 112 -8.17 9.56 -30.62
C ASN A 112 -8.63 10.40 -29.43
N ARG A 113 -8.71 11.73 -29.59
CA ARG A 113 -9.01 12.67 -28.49
C ARG A 113 -10.27 12.31 -27.71
N SER A 114 -11.35 11.92 -28.40
CA SER A 114 -12.62 11.58 -27.75
C SER A 114 -12.52 10.33 -26.87
N GLU A 115 -11.80 9.31 -27.36
CA GLU A 115 -11.57 8.07 -26.62
C GLU A 115 -10.68 8.32 -25.40
N VAL A 116 -9.58 9.06 -25.57
CA VAL A 116 -8.69 9.44 -24.48
C VAL A 116 -9.45 10.24 -23.41
N GLN A 117 -10.36 11.15 -23.83
CA GLN A 117 -11.19 11.90 -22.90
C GLN A 117 -12.15 10.98 -22.12
N ALA A 118 -12.76 9.98 -22.77
CA ALA A 118 -13.61 8.99 -22.09
C ALA A 118 -12.79 8.13 -21.10
N ASN A 119 -11.61 7.68 -21.51
CA ASN A 119 -10.69 6.92 -20.66
C ASN A 119 -10.23 7.75 -19.46
N LEU A 120 -9.96 9.05 -19.64
CA LEU A 120 -9.65 9.96 -18.55
C LEU A 120 -10.81 10.05 -17.54
N SER A 121 -12.04 10.21 -18.01
CA SER A 121 -13.22 10.26 -17.13
C SER A 121 -13.37 8.96 -16.34
N LEU A 122 -13.31 7.80 -17.02
CA LEU A 122 -13.38 6.48 -16.36
C LEU A 122 -12.27 6.30 -15.32
N PHE A 123 -11.05 6.74 -15.65
CA PHE A 123 -9.91 6.64 -14.74
C PHE A 123 -10.08 7.52 -13.50
N LEU A 124 -10.65 8.72 -13.65
CA LEU A 124 -10.94 9.63 -12.53
C LEU A 124 -12.05 9.07 -11.63
N GLU A 125 -13.09 8.48 -12.21
CA GLU A 125 -14.15 7.79 -11.46
C GLU A 125 -13.58 6.62 -10.66
N ALA A 126 -12.75 5.78 -11.29
CA ALA A 126 -12.07 4.67 -10.62
C ALA A 126 -11.15 5.16 -9.49
N ALA A 127 -10.38 6.24 -9.71
CA ALA A 127 -9.53 6.85 -8.70
C ALA A 127 -10.36 7.38 -7.51
N SER A 128 -11.49 8.05 -7.78
CA SER A 128 -12.40 8.53 -6.74
C SER A 128 -12.95 7.37 -5.92
N GLY A 129 -13.35 6.27 -6.56
CA GLY A 129 -13.82 5.06 -5.91
C GLY A 129 -12.74 4.45 -5.01
N PHE A 130 -11.51 4.32 -5.52
CA PHE A 130 -10.37 3.80 -4.77
C PHE A 130 -10.10 4.61 -3.49
N TYR A 131 -9.97 5.95 -3.59
CA TYR A 131 -9.70 6.77 -2.41
C TYR A 131 -10.86 6.82 -1.42
N THR A 132 -12.10 6.73 -1.90
CA THR A 132 -13.28 6.63 -1.02
C THR A 132 -13.24 5.33 -0.21
N GLN A 133 -12.96 4.20 -0.87
CA GLN A 133 -12.83 2.89 -0.23
C GLN A 133 -11.66 2.87 0.76
N LEU A 134 -10.49 3.37 0.36
CA LEU A 134 -9.31 3.47 1.22
C LEU A 134 -9.60 4.30 2.47
N LEU A 135 -10.26 5.46 2.32
CA LEU A 135 -10.64 6.31 3.45
C LEU A 135 -11.59 5.59 4.41
N GLN A 136 -12.60 4.87 3.88
CA GLN A 136 -13.52 4.08 4.70
C GLN A 136 -12.79 2.98 5.49
N GLU A 137 -11.86 2.27 4.85
CA GLU A 137 -11.04 1.25 5.51
C GLU A 137 -10.16 1.85 6.59
N LEU A 138 -9.47 2.96 6.31
CA LEU A 138 -8.65 3.67 7.30
C LEU A 138 -9.49 4.14 8.49
N CYS A 139 -10.66 4.74 8.25
CA CYS A 139 -11.55 5.16 9.34
C CYS A 139 -12.02 3.97 10.19
N THR A 140 -12.31 2.84 9.55
CA THR A 140 -12.76 1.62 10.23
C THR A 140 -11.64 0.97 11.04
N VAL A 141 -10.44 0.84 10.48
CA VAL A 141 -9.31 0.15 11.12
C VAL A 141 -8.69 0.99 12.24
N PHE A 142 -8.56 2.30 12.03
CA PHE A 142 -7.96 3.20 13.02
C PHE A 142 -9.01 3.85 13.95
N ASN A 143 -10.28 3.46 13.85
CA ASN A 143 -11.41 3.98 14.62
C ASN A 143 -11.45 5.52 14.64
N VAL A 144 -11.22 6.12 13.46
CA VAL A 144 -11.29 7.57 13.27
C VAL A 144 -12.75 7.92 13.01
N ASP A 145 -13.40 8.54 13.99
CA ASP A 145 -14.72 9.14 13.79
C ASP A 145 -14.58 10.33 12.84
N LEU A 146 -14.88 10.11 11.57
CA LEU A 146 -15.02 11.19 10.60
C LEU A 146 -16.46 11.73 10.71
N PRO A 147 -16.67 12.98 11.15
CA PRO A 147 -18.01 13.54 11.23
C PRO A 147 -18.62 13.62 9.83
N CYS A 148 -19.61 12.76 9.62
CA CYS A 148 -20.55 12.67 8.51
C CYS A 148 -20.00 12.15 7.17
N ARG A 149 -20.41 10.89 6.92
CA ARG A 149 -20.80 10.34 5.62
C ARG A 149 -21.70 11.33 4.87
N VAL A 150 -21.45 11.48 3.56
CA VAL A 150 -22.43 11.98 2.59
C VAL A 150 -23.37 10.83 2.22
#